data_AF-A0A4Q6FMW0-F1
#
_entry.id   AF-A0A4Q6FMW0-F1
#
_cell.length_a   1.000
_cell.length_b   1.000
_cell.length_c   1.000
_cell.angle_alpha   90.00
_cell.angle_beta   90.00
_cell.angle_gamma   90.00
#
_symmetry.space_group_name_H-M   'P 1'
#
loop_
_entity.id
_entity.type
_entity.pdbx_description
1 polymer ?
#
loop_
_entity_poly.entity_id
_entity_poly.type
_entity_poly.pdbx_seq_one_letter_code
_entity_poly.pdbx_strand_id
1 'polypeptide(L)'
;MQAEAKDTALVLRGGVPLYGDQSLLKALTGGESCQALDVCGSAKSLCYSAEAKDLVADGLLDLPSLVTKMESSPNAYPLYFCEAPKDEPTCEPLRKGEYEGITADDQDGDGVKDAADNCPRVFNPIRPMDQGKQADADADGVGDSCDLCPLGDASCEVKKFNDDRDQDGLKDIVDNCPLDANPLQDDTDRDGSGDVCDPCALLSNPGFGSCKLETMSAFNSSRDEPLLLSSLRPAAPVEISGLVSAISKTGYYIQDEAGTAGVFVYQPKGDKPKVGQRLELKAVYDVYLGEVQIKNPTVLSAVDGSLPIVQTLSTDALMQSTVVGLLVSVEGVVSDKTSTGLFNIGGVINVGNNFGLSPTPTPLVGDSYKVTGILRRSGTENLLEPRTLTDIALVKSGNPRVKSLNPSIIYAETSSGFITPITLTLDRSSAVEVAVTLESTSPLVKLPTSVVVPANALSVAVNAVVSNPATTQNGNFEIIARLGSSEVKSSVILAKTFVPKPLNSSTSELSVWVGLSTTVELPLDLPESATAASKIVVLSSDGLSVVQSPLKAGEQALRLTVTGQQASVGELRVSVNGSEKLYQVTVRKQDLTLTEIFYDPSGEDTNLE
;
A
#
# COMPACT_ATOMS: atom_id res chain seq x y z
N MET A 1 18.07 -20.65 18.53
CA MET A 1 18.12 -21.87 17.70
C MET A 1 16.92 -22.69 18.10
N GLN A 2 15.90 -22.75 17.25
CA GLN A 2 14.79 -23.67 17.45
C GLN A 2 15.29 -25.09 17.18
N ALA A 3 14.86 -26.05 17.99
CA ALA A 3 15.17 -27.46 17.76
C ALA A 3 14.30 -27.97 16.61
N GLU A 4 14.92 -28.50 15.56
CA GLU A 4 14.24 -29.11 14.42
C GLU A 4 14.06 -30.62 14.63
N ALA A 5 13.32 -31.29 13.75
CA ALA A 5 13.12 -32.75 13.80
C ALA A 5 14.43 -33.56 13.82
N LYS A 6 15.51 -32.99 13.25
CA LYS A 6 16.86 -33.55 13.25
C LYS A 6 17.56 -33.47 14.61
N ASP A 7 17.14 -32.56 15.48
CA ASP A 7 17.76 -32.30 16.79
C ASP A 7 17.16 -33.19 17.89
N THR A 8 16.10 -33.93 17.58
CA THR A 8 15.49 -34.91 18.49
C THR A 8 16.45 -36.07 18.78
N ALA A 9 16.93 -36.14 20.01
CA ALA A 9 17.84 -37.20 20.46
C ALA A 9 17.10 -38.50 20.83
N LEU A 10 15.95 -38.41 21.51
CA LEU A 10 15.18 -39.57 21.97
C LEU A 10 13.72 -39.19 22.25
N VAL A 11 12.80 -40.05 21.84
CA VAL A 11 11.38 -40.01 22.15
C VAL A 11 11.02 -41.33 22.84
N LEU A 12 10.35 -41.20 23.98
CA LEU A 12 9.83 -42.32 24.76
C LEU A 12 8.31 -42.31 24.69
N ARG A 13 7.68 -43.49 24.64
CA ARG A 13 6.23 -43.66 24.81
C ARG A 13 5.98 -44.64 25.94
N GLY A 14 5.30 -44.21 27.00
CA GLY A 14 5.09 -45.04 28.19
C GLY A 14 6.40 -45.55 28.82
N GLY A 15 7.50 -44.80 28.69
CA GLY A 15 8.84 -45.18 29.14
C GLY A 15 9.63 -46.09 28.18
N VAL A 16 9.06 -46.48 27.04
CA VAL A 16 9.73 -47.33 26.03
C VAL A 16 10.36 -46.48 24.93
N PRO A 17 11.63 -46.70 24.55
CA PRO A 17 12.27 -46.00 23.44
C PRO A 17 11.58 -46.24 22.10
N LEU A 18 11.08 -45.18 21.48
CA LEU A 18 10.31 -45.24 20.24
C LEU A 18 11.05 -44.67 19.04
N TYR A 19 11.62 -43.46 19.15
CA TYR A 19 12.31 -42.77 18.06
C TYR A 19 13.51 -41.99 18.59
N GLY A 20 14.52 -41.72 17.77
CA GLY A 20 15.68 -40.93 18.18
C GLY A 20 16.94 -41.22 17.40
N ASP A 21 18.06 -40.75 17.93
CA ASP A 21 19.39 -40.98 17.35
C ASP A 21 19.66 -42.48 17.25
N GLN A 22 20.09 -42.91 16.06
CA GLN A 22 20.32 -44.32 15.78
C GLN A 22 21.33 -44.95 16.74
N SER A 23 22.37 -44.21 17.14
CA SER A 23 23.39 -44.67 18.10
C SER A 23 22.83 -44.82 19.51
N LEU A 24 22.00 -43.87 19.95
CA LEU A 24 21.39 -43.85 21.27
C LEU A 24 20.32 -44.95 21.40
N LEU A 25 19.42 -45.06 20.42
CA LEU A 25 18.41 -46.11 20.41
C LEU A 25 19.05 -47.50 20.37
N LYS A 26 20.08 -47.70 19.54
CA LYS A 26 20.81 -48.98 19.51
C LYS A 26 21.41 -49.34 20.87
N ALA A 27 21.89 -48.36 21.63
CA ALA A 27 22.41 -48.58 22.98
C ALA A 27 21.31 -48.92 24.00
N LEU A 28 20.12 -48.32 23.85
CA LEU A 28 18.99 -48.49 24.78
C LEU A 28 18.17 -49.76 24.51
N THR A 29 18.02 -50.17 23.25
CA THR A 29 17.17 -51.30 22.83
C THR A 29 17.95 -52.56 22.46
N GLY A 30 19.29 -52.51 22.47
CA GLY A 30 20.14 -53.60 21.98
C GLY A 30 20.12 -53.77 20.46
N GLY A 31 19.42 -52.89 19.74
CA GLY A 31 19.33 -52.89 18.27
C GLY A 31 18.31 -53.88 17.69
N GLU A 32 17.57 -54.59 18.54
CA GLU A 32 16.43 -55.40 18.08
C GLU A 32 15.24 -54.48 17.79
N SER A 33 14.47 -54.77 16.73
CA SER A 33 13.18 -54.12 16.42
C SER A 33 13.17 -52.66 15.92
N CYS A 34 14.33 -52.04 15.69
CA CYS A 34 14.41 -50.65 15.22
C CYS A 34 14.80 -50.54 13.74
N GLN A 35 14.11 -49.69 12.99
CA GLN A 35 14.36 -49.44 11.56
C GLN A 35 14.99 -48.07 11.37
N ALA A 36 15.97 -47.97 10.46
CA ALA A 36 16.69 -46.73 10.19
C ALA A 36 15.81 -45.73 9.43
N LEU A 37 15.96 -44.44 9.76
CA LEU A 37 15.26 -43.33 9.12
C LEU A 37 16.24 -42.17 8.95
N ASP A 38 16.30 -41.57 7.76
CA ASP A 38 17.10 -40.38 7.50
C ASP A 38 16.25 -39.12 7.65
N VAL A 39 16.38 -38.43 8.79
CA VAL A 39 15.62 -37.21 9.05
C VAL A 39 16.55 -36.01 8.83
N CYS A 40 16.41 -35.40 7.65
CA CYS A 40 17.11 -34.17 7.28
C CYS A 40 18.64 -34.30 7.32
N GLY A 41 19.16 -35.45 6.87
CA GLY A 41 20.58 -35.78 6.89
C GLY A 41 21.09 -36.30 8.23
N SER A 42 20.21 -36.45 9.24
CA SER A 42 20.54 -37.05 10.53
C SER A 42 20.07 -38.50 10.60
N ALA A 43 20.99 -39.38 10.98
CA ALA A 43 20.72 -40.81 11.12
C ALA A 43 19.88 -41.11 12.37
N LYS A 44 18.59 -41.37 12.15
CA LYS A 44 17.62 -41.69 13.20
C LYS A 44 17.15 -43.14 13.10
N SER A 45 16.42 -43.60 14.10
CA SER A 45 15.77 -44.91 14.08
C SER A 45 14.40 -44.87 14.74
N LEU A 46 13.51 -45.76 14.29
CA LEU A 46 12.15 -45.94 14.81
C LEU A 46 11.96 -47.39 15.26
N CYS A 47 11.62 -47.59 16.53
CA CYS A 47 11.50 -48.87 17.23
C CYS A 47 10.03 -49.21 17.52
N TYR A 48 9.22 -49.35 16.47
CA TYR A 48 7.75 -49.44 16.60
C TYR A 48 7.20 -50.88 16.58
N SER A 49 8.07 -51.90 16.47
CA SER A 49 7.66 -53.27 16.14
C SER A 49 6.90 -54.03 17.24
N ALA A 50 6.72 -53.44 18.43
CA ALA A 50 5.90 -54.02 19.49
C ALA A 50 4.41 -53.63 19.38
N GLU A 51 4.12 -52.45 18.82
CA GLU A 51 2.79 -51.83 18.75
C GLU A 51 2.09 -52.13 17.40
N ALA A 52 2.85 -52.38 16.33
CA ALA A 52 2.33 -52.53 14.97
C ALA A 52 1.93 -53.95 14.56
N LYS A 53 1.66 -54.86 15.52
CA LYS A 53 1.31 -56.26 15.21
C LYS A 53 0.09 -56.39 14.28
N ASP A 54 -0.84 -55.44 14.33
CA ASP A 54 -2.03 -55.43 13.47
C ASP A 54 -1.75 -54.87 12.07
N LEU A 55 -0.79 -53.95 11.93
CA LEU A 55 -0.36 -53.38 10.64
C LEU A 55 0.40 -54.40 9.77
N VAL A 56 0.91 -55.47 10.39
CA VAL A 56 1.53 -56.61 9.70
C VAL A 56 0.53 -57.37 8.83
N ALA A 57 -0.75 -57.40 9.21
CA ALA A 57 -1.78 -58.10 8.44
C ALA A 57 -2.09 -57.42 7.09
N ASP A 58 -1.82 -56.11 6.98
CA ASP A 58 -2.04 -55.30 5.77
C ASP A 58 -0.77 -55.14 4.90
N GLY A 59 0.30 -55.89 5.19
CA GLY A 59 1.49 -55.96 4.34
C GLY A 59 2.50 -54.81 4.50
N LEU A 60 2.37 -53.98 5.55
CA LEU A 60 3.27 -52.87 5.84
C LEU A 60 4.21 -53.23 7.01
N LEU A 61 5.29 -53.95 6.70
CA LEU A 61 6.28 -54.36 7.71
C LEU A 61 7.62 -53.62 7.64
N ASP A 62 7.86 -52.80 6.61
CA ASP A 62 9.07 -52.00 6.55
C ASP A 62 8.76 -50.51 6.33
N LEU A 63 9.35 -49.67 7.19
CA LEU A 63 9.29 -48.21 7.16
C LEU A 63 9.68 -47.66 5.77
N PRO A 64 10.66 -48.22 5.02
CA PRO A 64 10.89 -47.84 3.63
C PRO A 64 9.65 -47.96 2.73
N SER A 65 8.86 -49.01 2.86
CA SER A 65 7.62 -49.20 2.09
C SER A 65 6.53 -48.21 2.51
N LEU A 66 6.46 -47.86 3.80
CA LEU A 66 5.55 -46.83 4.30
C LEU A 66 5.94 -45.44 3.77
N VAL A 67 7.23 -45.07 3.87
CA VAL A 67 7.79 -43.85 3.30
C VAL A 67 7.45 -43.76 1.81
N THR A 68 7.73 -44.83 1.05
CA THR A 68 7.42 -44.91 -0.40
C THR A 68 5.92 -44.74 -0.68
N LYS A 69 5.04 -45.33 0.14
CA LYS A 69 3.58 -45.21 -0.01
C LYS A 69 3.09 -43.81 0.30
N MET A 70 3.68 -43.13 1.28
CA MET A 70 3.31 -41.75 1.64
C MET A 70 3.83 -40.75 0.60
N GLU A 71 5.07 -40.91 0.13
CA GLU A 71 5.67 -40.07 -0.92
C GLU A 71 4.95 -40.20 -2.28
N SER A 72 4.32 -41.35 -2.56
CA SER A 72 3.58 -41.58 -3.81
C SER A 72 2.12 -41.12 -3.78
N SER A 73 1.63 -40.63 -2.63
CA SER A 73 0.23 -40.25 -2.45
C SER A 73 0.08 -38.71 -2.51
N PRO A 74 -0.61 -38.15 -3.52
CA PRO A 74 -0.61 -36.70 -3.80
C PRO A 74 -1.26 -35.83 -2.71
N ASN A 75 -1.94 -36.43 -1.74
CA ASN A 75 -2.60 -35.75 -0.62
C ASN A 75 -2.12 -36.23 0.77
N ALA A 76 -1.02 -36.99 0.85
CA ALA A 76 -0.48 -37.42 2.14
C ALA A 76 0.63 -36.47 2.60
N TYR A 77 0.59 -36.09 3.88
CA TYR A 77 1.74 -35.43 4.51
C TYR A 77 2.92 -36.41 4.56
N PRO A 78 4.15 -36.02 4.20
CA PRO A 78 5.33 -36.85 4.45
C PRO A 78 5.50 -37.11 5.95
N LEU A 79 6.24 -38.17 6.29
CA LEU A 79 6.45 -38.63 7.68
C LEU A 79 7.15 -37.58 8.57
N TYR A 80 7.93 -36.68 7.98
CA TYR A 80 8.62 -35.58 8.64
C TYR A 80 8.95 -34.49 7.63
N PHE A 81 9.24 -33.28 8.13
CA PHE A 81 9.63 -32.13 7.33
C PHE A 81 10.96 -31.59 7.83
N CYS A 82 11.80 -31.18 6.88
CA CYS A 82 13.08 -30.54 7.17
C CYS A 82 13.01 -29.01 7.18
N GLU A 83 11.90 -28.49 6.70
CA GLU A 83 11.55 -27.08 6.66
C GLU A 83 10.05 -26.97 6.94
N ALA A 84 9.54 -25.79 7.28
CA ALA A 84 8.11 -25.57 7.48
C ALA A 84 7.31 -26.02 6.22
N PRO A 85 6.32 -26.91 6.35
CA PRO A 85 5.49 -27.32 5.22
C PRO A 85 4.82 -26.11 4.57
N LYS A 86 4.80 -26.09 3.23
CA LYS A 86 4.24 -24.97 2.45
C LYS A 86 2.72 -24.75 2.68
N ASP A 87 2.02 -25.79 3.12
CA ASP A 87 0.58 -25.80 3.38
C ASP A 87 0.29 -26.10 4.87
N GLU A 88 1.23 -25.78 5.77
CA GLU A 88 0.98 -25.89 7.21
C GLU A 88 -0.14 -24.90 7.58
N PRO A 89 -1.27 -25.37 8.16
CA PRO A 89 -2.26 -24.46 8.69
C PRO A 89 -1.59 -23.60 9.77
N THR A 90 -1.85 -22.30 9.71
CA THR A 90 -1.29 -21.32 10.65
C THR A 90 -1.53 -21.73 12.09
N CYS A 91 -0.59 -21.42 13.00
CA CYS A 91 -0.75 -21.63 14.44
C CYS A 91 -1.89 -20.81 15.07
N GLU A 92 -2.54 -19.92 14.29
CA GLU A 92 -3.90 -19.45 14.55
C GLU A 92 -4.88 -20.42 13.87
N PRO A 93 -5.63 -21.26 14.61
CA PRO A 93 -6.52 -22.24 14.03
C PRO A 93 -7.70 -21.53 13.36
N LEU A 94 -7.58 -21.26 12.06
CA LEU A 94 -8.67 -20.75 11.24
C LEU A 94 -8.95 -21.74 10.10
N ARG A 95 -9.97 -22.58 10.28
CA ARG A 95 -10.60 -23.29 9.17
C ARG A 95 -11.92 -22.62 8.85
N LYS A 96 -11.94 -21.89 7.74
CA LYS A 96 -13.11 -21.18 7.26
C LYS A 96 -14.28 -22.15 7.03
N GLY A 97 -15.32 -22.05 7.86
CA GLY A 97 -16.49 -22.93 7.85
C GLY A 97 -16.44 -24.12 8.80
N GLU A 98 -15.35 -24.31 9.56
CA GLU A 98 -15.25 -25.29 10.66
C GLU A 98 -15.01 -24.60 12.01
N TYR A 99 -14.08 -23.63 12.09
CA TYR A 99 -13.72 -22.92 13.34
C TYR A 99 -13.87 -21.42 13.11
N GLU A 100 -15.12 -20.92 13.21
CA GLU A 100 -15.46 -19.52 12.90
C GLU A 100 -15.15 -18.54 14.06
N GLY A 101 -14.49 -19.02 15.12
CA GLY A 101 -14.13 -18.28 16.32
C GLY A 101 -15.27 -18.21 17.34
N ILE A 102 -15.02 -17.48 18.43
CA ILE A 102 -15.94 -17.41 19.58
C ILE A 102 -17.29 -16.81 19.17
N THR A 103 -18.37 -17.51 19.51
CA THR A 103 -19.76 -17.04 19.36
C THR A 103 -20.51 -17.10 20.68
N ALA A 104 -21.79 -16.67 20.69
CA ALA A 104 -22.61 -16.74 21.91
C ALA A 104 -23.00 -18.18 22.31
N ASP A 105 -22.90 -19.14 21.38
CA ASP A 105 -23.27 -20.54 21.58
C ASP A 105 -22.06 -21.50 21.46
N ASP A 106 -20.84 -20.96 21.36
CA ASP A 106 -19.55 -21.64 21.19
C ASP A 106 -18.47 -20.74 21.82
N GLN A 107 -18.24 -20.92 23.12
CA GLN A 107 -17.48 -20.00 23.97
C GLN A 107 -15.98 -20.04 23.76
N ASP A 108 -15.42 -21.17 23.34
CA ASP A 108 -13.99 -21.33 23.07
C ASP A 108 -13.65 -21.29 21.56
N GLY A 109 -14.65 -21.31 20.69
CA GLY A 109 -14.52 -21.12 19.25
C GLY A 109 -14.00 -22.35 18.52
N ASP A 110 -14.16 -23.54 19.09
CA ASP A 110 -13.68 -24.80 18.53
C ASP A 110 -14.60 -25.43 17.48
N GLY A 111 -15.71 -24.75 17.17
CA GLY A 111 -16.68 -25.18 16.16
C GLY A 111 -17.70 -26.20 16.67
N VAL A 112 -17.63 -26.60 17.94
CA VAL A 112 -18.65 -27.38 18.64
C VAL A 112 -19.46 -26.43 19.52
N LYS A 113 -20.79 -26.54 19.49
CA LYS A 113 -21.63 -25.68 20.33
C LYS A 113 -21.54 -26.12 21.78
N ASP A 114 -21.52 -25.18 22.72
CA ASP A 114 -21.43 -25.43 24.18
C ASP A 114 -22.35 -26.56 24.69
N ALA A 115 -23.55 -26.70 24.10
CA ALA A 115 -24.54 -27.70 24.50
C ALA A 115 -24.20 -29.14 24.06
N ALA A 116 -23.31 -29.30 23.08
CA ALA A 116 -22.84 -30.56 22.52
C ALA A 116 -21.33 -30.76 22.73
N ASP A 117 -20.68 -29.81 23.37
CA ASP A 117 -19.25 -29.75 23.61
C ASP A 117 -18.92 -30.43 24.95
N ASN A 118 -17.98 -31.38 24.94
CA ASN A 118 -17.50 -32.05 26.15
C ASN A 118 -16.42 -31.24 26.90
N CYS A 119 -15.94 -30.13 26.34
CA CYS A 119 -15.14 -29.10 26.99
C CYS A 119 -15.55 -27.68 26.56
N PRO A 120 -16.74 -27.15 26.96
CA PRO A 120 -17.31 -25.87 26.47
C PRO A 120 -16.51 -24.57 26.69
N ARG A 121 -15.31 -24.68 27.25
CA ARG A 121 -14.41 -23.57 27.59
C ARG A 121 -12.95 -23.85 27.23
N VAL A 122 -12.65 -25.02 26.67
CA VAL A 122 -11.29 -25.44 26.33
C VAL A 122 -11.31 -25.98 24.93
N PHE A 123 -10.76 -25.18 24.01
CA PHE A 123 -10.73 -25.48 22.58
C PHE A 123 -10.26 -26.92 22.29
N ASN A 124 -11.19 -27.80 21.93
CA ASN A 124 -10.92 -29.22 21.72
C ASN A 124 -11.72 -29.77 20.51
N PRO A 125 -11.46 -29.23 19.30
CA PRO A 125 -12.31 -29.46 18.15
C PRO A 125 -12.32 -30.93 17.70
N ILE A 126 -13.42 -31.34 17.05
CA ILE A 126 -13.48 -32.63 16.37
C ILE A 126 -12.46 -32.65 15.22
N ARG A 127 -11.46 -33.55 15.27
CA ARG A 127 -10.49 -33.71 14.19
C ARG A 127 -10.96 -34.79 13.20
N PRO A 128 -10.47 -34.78 11.95
CA PRO A 128 -10.84 -35.79 10.95
C PRO A 128 -10.58 -37.25 11.37
N MET A 129 -9.63 -37.49 12.28
CA MET A 129 -9.33 -38.82 12.83
C MET A 129 -10.28 -39.25 13.96
N ASP A 130 -11.02 -38.33 14.58
CA ASP A 130 -11.82 -38.61 15.78
C ASP A 130 -13.24 -39.13 15.45
N GLN A 131 -13.46 -39.56 14.20
CA GLN A 131 -14.71 -40.18 13.73
C GLN A 131 -15.98 -39.33 14.02
N GLY A 132 -15.83 -38.01 14.05
CA GLY A 132 -16.96 -37.11 14.28
C GLY A 132 -17.32 -36.88 15.75
N LYS A 133 -16.41 -37.16 16.70
CA LYS A 133 -16.61 -36.90 18.14
C LYS A 133 -15.41 -36.20 18.74
N GLN A 134 -15.63 -35.43 19.81
CA GLN A 134 -14.54 -34.94 20.65
C GLN A 134 -13.95 -36.10 21.46
N ALA A 135 -12.66 -36.01 21.77
CA ALA A 135 -11.96 -37.05 22.53
C ALA A 135 -12.44 -37.09 23.98
N ASP A 136 -12.70 -38.30 24.47
CA ASP A 136 -13.22 -38.62 25.81
C ASP A 136 -12.90 -40.11 26.04
N ALA A 137 -11.70 -40.38 26.55
CA ALA A 137 -11.09 -41.70 26.55
C ALA A 137 -11.65 -42.62 27.65
N ASP A 138 -12.15 -42.06 28.76
CA ASP A 138 -12.81 -42.82 29.82
C ASP A 138 -14.34 -42.82 29.73
N ALA A 139 -14.89 -42.02 28.82
CA ALA A 139 -16.31 -41.90 28.50
C ALA A 139 -17.17 -41.38 29.66
N ASP A 140 -16.61 -40.52 30.51
CA ASP A 140 -17.31 -39.89 31.63
C ASP A 140 -18.14 -38.65 31.22
N GLY A 141 -17.94 -38.17 29.98
CA GLY A 141 -18.63 -37.04 29.38
C GLY A 141 -17.89 -35.71 29.51
N VAL A 142 -16.69 -35.70 30.11
CA VAL A 142 -15.73 -34.59 30.11
C VAL A 142 -14.67 -34.91 29.05
N GLY A 143 -14.36 -33.97 28.16
CA GLY A 143 -13.38 -34.24 27.10
C GLY A 143 -11.95 -34.32 27.62
N ASP A 144 -11.11 -35.13 26.97
CA ASP A 144 -9.70 -35.36 27.38
C ASP A 144 -8.89 -34.07 27.59
N SER A 145 -9.28 -32.97 26.95
CA SER A 145 -8.59 -31.67 27.01
C SER A 145 -8.93 -30.85 28.26
N CYS A 146 -10.08 -31.09 28.87
CA CYS A 146 -10.53 -30.44 30.11
C CYS A 146 -10.77 -31.45 31.24
N ASP A 147 -10.59 -32.75 30.99
CA ASP A 147 -10.65 -33.78 31.99
C ASP A 147 -9.33 -33.84 32.79
N LEU A 148 -9.47 -33.78 34.12
CA LEU A 148 -8.38 -33.95 35.07
C LEU A 148 -7.92 -35.40 35.16
N CYS A 149 -8.79 -36.33 34.78
CA CYS A 149 -8.59 -37.75 34.86
C CYS A 149 -8.89 -38.44 33.51
N PRO A 150 -8.24 -38.08 32.38
CA PRO A 150 -8.62 -38.54 31.02
C PRO A 150 -8.66 -40.07 30.80
N LEU A 151 -8.20 -40.87 31.77
CA LEU A 151 -8.18 -42.33 31.71
C LEU A 151 -9.05 -43.00 32.78
N GLY A 152 -9.83 -42.24 33.57
CA GLY A 152 -10.77 -42.75 34.56
C GLY A 152 -10.14 -43.57 35.68
N ASP A 153 -8.89 -43.26 36.07
CA ASP A 153 -8.21 -44.03 37.10
C ASP A 153 -8.78 -43.73 38.50
N ALA A 154 -8.92 -44.77 39.34
CA ALA A 154 -9.50 -44.64 40.68
C ALA A 154 -8.60 -43.90 41.69
N SER A 155 -7.40 -43.46 41.28
CA SER A 155 -6.51 -42.62 42.08
C SER A 155 -6.67 -41.12 41.80
N CYS A 156 -7.40 -40.77 40.74
CA CYS A 156 -7.71 -39.42 40.33
C CYS A 156 -9.13 -39.06 40.80
N GLU A 157 -9.24 -38.45 41.98
CA GLU A 157 -10.51 -37.93 42.50
C GLU A 157 -10.76 -36.50 41.96
N VAL A 158 -11.69 -36.35 41.02
CA VAL A 158 -12.18 -35.02 40.59
C VAL A 158 -12.96 -34.38 41.74
N LYS A 159 -12.31 -33.48 42.48
CA LYS A 159 -12.98 -32.71 43.53
C LYS A 159 -13.69 -31.52 42.91
N LYS A 160 -14.98 -31.69 42.62
CA LYS A 160 -15.83 -30.58 42.20
C LYS A 160 -16.03 -29.60 43.35
N PHE A 161 -15.55 -28.37 43.19
CA PHE A 161 -15.72 -27.31 44.17
C PHE A 161 -16.91 -26.41 43.79
N ASN A 162 -17.66 -25.92 44.79
CA ASN A 162 -18.75 -24.97 44.54
C ASN A 162 -18.25 -23.53 44.31
N ASP A 163 -16.96 -23.31 44.55
CA ASP A 163 -16.20 -22.06 44.50
C ASP A 163 -15.08 -22.13 43.44
N ASP A 164 -15.41 -22.72 42.30
CA ASP A 164 -14.58 -22.92 41.10
C ASP A 164 -15.42 -22.43 39.90
N ARG A 165 -15.10 -21.22 39.41
CA ARG A 165 -15.96 -20.50 38.45
C ARG A 165 -15.70 -20.90 37.00
N ASP A 166 -14.50 -21.37 36.69
CA ASP A 166 -14.10 -21.81 35.37
C ASP A 166 -14.16 -23.32 35.17
N GLN A 167 -14.35 -24.07 36.25
CA GLN A 167 -14.56 -25.51 36.30
C GLN A 167 -13.33 -26.30 35.87
N ASP A 168 -12.15 -25.77 36.18
CA ASP A 168 -10.87 -26.38 35.83
C ASP A 168 -10.35 -27.36 36.89
N GLY A 169 -11.08 -27.51 38.01
CA GLY A 169 -10.73 -28.41 39.10
C GLY A 169 -10.07 -27.74 40.30
N LEU A 170 -9.87 -26.43 40.27
CA LEU A 170 -9.25 -25.66 41.35
C LEU A 170 -10.22 -24.62 41.91
N LYS A 171 -10.10 -24.35 43.21
CA LYS A 171 -10.91 -23.29 43.82
C LYS A 171 -10.38 -21.94 43.38
N ASP A 172 -11.29 -20.99 43.17
CA ASP A 172 -11.02 -19.58 42.88
C ASP A 172 -9.92 -18.94 43.75
N ILE A 173 -9.74 -19.44 44.98
CA ILE A 173 -8.78 -18.92 45.97
C ILE A 173 -7.34 -19.43 45.79
N VAL A 174 -7.15 -20.54 45.09
CA VAL A 174 -5.83 -21.16 44.81
C VAL A 174 -5.50 -21.20 43.33
N ASP A 175 -6.50 -20.92 42.49
CA ASP A 175 -6.40 -20.82 41.05
C ASP A 175 -5.76 -19.48 40.63
N ASN A 176 -4.72 -19.55 39.80
CA ASN A 176 -4.03 -18.40 39.23
C ASN A 176 -4.73 -17.79 38.00
N CYS A 177 -5.79 -18.44 37.48
CA CYS A 177 -6.72 -17.91 36.47
C CYS A 177 -8.20 -18.19 36.80
N PRO A 178 -8.80 -17.58 37.85
CA PRO A 178 -10.14 -17.92 38.36
C PRO A 178 -11.35 -17.76 37.42
N LEU A 179 -11.14 -17.41 36.16
CA LEU A 179 -12.15 -17.19 35.14
C LEU A 179 -11.83 -17.91 33.82
N ASP A 180 -10.63 -18.46 33.66
CA ASP A 180 -10.13 -19.02 32.41
C ASP A 180 -9.47 -20.38 32.70
N ALA A 181 -10.17 -21.46 32.34
CA ALA A 181 -9.81 -22.81 32.76
C ALA A 181 -8.36 -23.17 32.42
N ASN A 182 -7.56 -23.48 33.45
CA ASN A 182 -6.16 -23.82 33.30
C ASN A 182 -5.70 -24.87 34.34
N PRO A 183 -6.14 -26.13 34.20
CA PRO A 183 -5.91 -27.18 35.20
C PRO A 183 -4.44 -27.43 35.58
N LEU A 184 -3.52 -27.13 34.67
CA LEU A 184 -2.07 -27.28 34.86
C LEU A 184 -1.43 -26.14 35.65
N GLN A 185 -2.13 -25.01 35.79
CA GLN A 185 -1.69 -23.82 36.53
C GLN A 185 -0.30 -23.31 36.11
N ASP A 186 0.02 -23.45 34.82
CA ASP A 186 1.27 -22.92 34.27
C ASP A 186 1.34 -21.40 34.54
N ASP A 187 2.47 -20.97 35.10
CA ASP A 187 2.79 -19.58 35.45
C ASP A 187 4.30 -19.41 35.19
N THR A 188 4.62 -19.05 33.96
CA THR A 188 5.98 -19.08 33.42
C THR A 188 6.85 -18.01 34.07
N ASP A 189 6.31 -16.82 34.32
CA ASP A 189 7.05 -15.69 34.91
C ASP A 189 6.94 -15.56 36.43
N ARG A 190 6.02 -16.33 37.04
CA ARG A 190 5.81 -16.47 38.48
C ARG A 190 5.30 -15.21 39.16
N ASP A 191 4.46 -14.45 38.47
CA ASP A 191 3.83 -13.25 39.01
C ASP A 191 2.52 -13.52 39.77
N GLY A 192 2.02 -14.76 39.71
CA GLY A 192 0.79 -15.22 40.34
C GLY A 192 -0.45 -15.14 39.45
N SER A 193 -0.32 -14.73 38.19
CA SER A 193 -1.32 -14.82 37.13
C SER A 193 -0.92 -15.94 36.18
N GLY A 194 -1.81 -16.91 35.93
CA GLY A 194 -1.46 -18.05 35.08
C GLY A 194 -1.31 -17.66 33.61
N ASP A 195 -0.51 -18.41 32.86
CA ASP A 195 -0.18 -18.14 31.44
C ASP A 195 -1.45 -17.99 30.57
N VAL A 196 -2.55 -18.64 30.95
CA VAL A 196 -3.85 -18.65 30.27
C VAL A 196 -4.65 -17.35 30.41
N CYS A 197 -4.43 -16.58 31.48
CA CYS A 197 -5.16 -15.34 31.76
C CYS A 197 -4.23 -14.12 31.90
N ASP A 198 -2.91 -14.35 31.92
CA ASP A 198 -1.92 -13.31 32.00
C ASP A 198 -1.81 -12.53 30.66
N PRO A 199 -2.02 -11.20 30.68
CA PRO A 199 -1.74 -10.34 29.52
C PRO A 199 -0.29 -10.40 29.01
N CYS A 200 0.67 -10.84 29.84
CA CYS A 200 2.09 -10.92 29.52
C CYS A 200 2.82 -12.12 30.14
N ALA A 201 2.46 -13.35 29.75
CA ALA A 201 2.96 -14.63 30.32
C ALA A 201 4.49 -14.83 30.50
N LEU A 202 5.35 -13.95 29.97
CA LEU A 202 6.80 -14.00 30.19
C LEU A 202 7.36 -12.75 30.90
N LEU A 203 6.52 -11.81 31.35
CA LEU A 203 6.90 -10.51 31.91
C LEU A 203 6.06 -10.13 33.14
N SER A 204 6.58 -10.46 34.31
CA SER A 204 5.88 -10.30 35.58
C SER A 204 5.08 -8.98 35.74
N ASN A 205 3.77 -9.13 35.90
CA ASN A 205 2.75 -8.09 36.06
C ASN A 205 1.71 -8.46 37.13
N PRO A 206 2.13 -8.60 38.41
CA PRO A 206 1.29 -9.19 39.46
C PRO A 206 -0.10 -8.58 39.57
N GLY A 207 -1.11 -9.45 39.71
CA GLY A 207 -2.51 -9.04 39.89
C GLY A 207 -3.15 -8.51 38.61
N PHE A 208 -2.83 -9.10 37.46
CA PHE A 208 -3.34 -8.70 36.13
C PHE A 208 -3.01 -7.24 35.81
N GLY A 209 -1.81 -6.82 36.20
CA GLY A 209 -1.29 -5.47 36.02
C GLY A 209 -1.01 -5.12 34.56
N SER A 210 -0.38 -3.96 34.35
CA SER A 210 0.10 -3.60 33.01
C SER A 210 1.48 -4.17 32.76
N CYS A 211 1.67 -4.72 31.57
CA CYS A 211 2.92 -5.28 31.09
C CYS A 211 3.95 -4.17 30.95
N LYS A 212 4.92 -4.12 31.86
CA LYS A 212 5.96 -3.09 31.84
C LYS A 212 7.07 -3.49 30.88
N LEU A 213 7.12 -2.82 29.74
CA LEU A 213 8.15 -3.09 28.73
C LEU A 213 9.39 -2.25 29.03
N GLU A 214 10.48 -2.92 29.43
CA GLU A 214 11.75 -2.24 29.71
C GLU A 214 12.34 -1.55 28.47
N THR A 215 12.11 -2.15 27.30
CA THR A 215 12.58 -1.63 26.02
C THR A 215 11.47 -1.68 24.97
N MET A 216 11.56 -0.78 23.99
CA MET A 216 10.69 -0.83 22.82
C MET A 216 11.02 -1.96 21.84
N SER A 217 12.09 -2.72 22.06
CA SER A 217 12.47 -3.85 21.19
C SER A 217 11.39 -4.92 21.09
N ALA A 218 10.48 -4.99 22.07
CA ALA A 218 9.27 -5.80 21.99
C ALA A 218 8.40 -5.47 20.75
N PHE A 219 8.55 -4.28 20.17
CA PHE A 219 7.83 -3.84 18.97
C PHE A 219 8.62 -4.04 17.67
N ASN A 220 9.83 -4.64 17.70
CA ASN A 220 10.68 -4.82 16.50
C ASN A 220 10.24 -5.93 15.54
N SER A 221 9.24 -6.72 15.89
CA SER A 221 8.80 -7.86 15.09
C SER A 221 7.62 -7.48 14.18
N SER A 222 7.76 -7.66 12.86
CA SER A 222 6.60 -8.08 12.06
C SER A 222 6.30 -9.54 12.32
N ARG A 223 5.02 -9.90 12.11
CA ARG A 223 4.40 -11.20 11.78
C ARG A 223 5.14 -12.55 11.97
N ASP A 224 6.45 -12.65 11.80
CA ASP A 224 7.17 -13.93 11.62
C ASP A 224 8.17 -14.28 12.74
N GLU A 225 8.37 -13.43 13.78
CA GLU A 225 9.25 -13.77 14.92
C GLU A 225 8.59 -13.43 16.27
N PRO A 226 7.97 -14.42 16.95
CA PRO A 226 7.21 -14.22 18.18
C PRO A 226 8.09 -14.33 19.43
N LEU A 227 9.26 -13.68 19.46
CA LEU A 227 10.19 -13.89 20.60
C LEU A 227 10.16 -12.78 21.66
N LEU A 228 9.39 -11.70 21.45
CA LEU A 228 9.02 -10.75 22.52
C LEU A 228 7.52 -10.38 22.55
N LEU A 229 6.78 -10.62 21.45
CA LEU A 229 5.32 -10.41 21.39
C LEU A 229 4.51 -11.68 21.67
N SER A 230 5.12 -12.86 21.79
CA SER A 230 4.41 -14.08 22.24
C SER A 230 3.86 -13.94 23.66
N SER A 231 4.48 -13.09 24.48
CA SER A 231 4.01 -12.80 25.83
C SER A 231 2.77 -11.91 25.79
N LEU A 232 2.73 -10.90 24.90
CA LEU A 232 1.68 -9.89 24.91
C LEU A 232 0.43 -10.36 24.17
N ARG A 233 -0.64 -10.60 24.93
CA ARG A 233 -1.96 -10.90 24.36
C ARG A 233 -2.53 -9.68 23.64
N PRO A 234 -3.31 -9.85 22.55
CA PRO A 234 -4.10 -8.77 21.98
C PRO A 234 -4.93 -8.08 23.07
N ALA A 235 -4.95 -6.75 23.05
CA ALA A 235 -5.57 -5.92 24.09
C ALA A 235 -4.88 -5.94 25.48
N ALA A 236 -3.68 -6.51 25.63
CA ALA A 236 -2.90 -6.40 26.85
C ALA A 236 -2.64 -4.93 27.23
N PRO A 237 -2.85 -4.53 28.50
CA PRO A 237 -2.45 -3.22 28.97
C PRO A 237 -0.93 -3.17 29.09
N VAL A 238 -0.28 -2.19 28.47
CA VAL A 238 1.18 -2.05 28.45
C VAL A 238 1.61 -0.73 29.07
N GLU A 239 2.76 -0.74 29.75
CA GLU A 239 3.49 0.46 30.17
C GLU A 239 4.80 0.55 29.41
N ILE A 240 4.96 1.63 28.64
CA ILE A 240 6.09 1.79 27.71
C ILE A 240 6.66 3.19 27.78
N SER A 241 7.95 3.33 27.44
CA SER A 241 8.60 4.63 27.33
C SER A 241 9.29 4.82 25.99
N GLY A 242 9.24 6.03 25.44
CA GLY A 242 9.84 6.33 24.13
C GLY A 242 9.85 7.82 23.79
N LEU A 243 10.68 8.19 22.82
CA LEU A 243 10.81 9.54 22.27
C LEU A 243 9.84 9.75 21.11
N VAL A 244 9.07 10.84 21.16
CA VAL A 244 8.19 11.24 20.06
C VAL A 244 9.03 11.67 18.86
N SER A 245 8.90 10.94 17.77
CA SER A 245 9.70 11.12 16.55
C SER A 245 8.95 11.84 15.44
N ALA A 246 7.63 11.66 15.38
CA ALA A 246 6.74 12.28 14.41
C ALA A 246 5.30 12.30 14.93
N ILE A 247 4.50 13.25 14.43
CA ILE A 247 3.09 13.44 14.81
C ILE A 247 2.24 13.47 13.56
N SER A 248 1.30 12.54 13.43
CA SER A 248 0.35 12.46 12.31
C SER A 248 -1.04 12.98 12.70
N LYS A 249 -1.98 12.98 11.74
CA LYS A 249 -3.37 13.35 12.01
C LYS A 249 -4.04 12.38 12.99
N THR A 250 -3.75 11.09 12.84
CA THR A 250 -4.41 9.99 13.57
C THR A 250 -3.66 9.57 14.83
N GLY A 251 -2.45 10.08 15.07
CA GLY A 251 -1.62 9.65 16.18
C GLY A 251 -0.21 10.24 16.16
N TYR A 252 0.74 9.53 16.74
CA TYR A 252 2.16 9.89 16.74
C TYR A 252 3.03 8.64 16.83
N TYR A 253 4.30 8.77 16.49
CA TYR A 253 5.27 7.67 16.56
C TYR A 253 6.21 7.93 17.72
N ILE A 254 6.40 6.92 18.55
CA ILE A 254 7.46 6.91 19.56
C ILE A 254 8.53 5.89 19.14
N GLN A 255 9.76 6.09 19.60
CA GLN A 255 10.88 5.19 19.36
C GLN A 255 11.91 5.29 20.47
N ASP A 256 12.76 4.28 20.60
CA ASP A 256 13.88 4.30 21.53
C ASP A 256 14.93 5.35 21.13
N GLU A 257 15.84 5.67 22.05
CA GLU A 257 16.86 6.70 21.81
C GLU A 257 17.87 6.29 20.74
N ALA A 258 18.11 4.99 20.61
CA ALA A 258 19.01 4.39 19.64
C ALA A 258 18.42 4.38 18.21
N GLY A 259 17.12 4.63 18.05
CA GLY A 259 16.42 4.51 16.78
C GLY A 259 16.41 3.07 16.26
N THR A 260 16.41 2.08 17.16
CA THR A 260 16.39 0.64 16.86
C THR A 260 15.02 0.01 17.00
N ALA A 261 14.08 0.68 17.68
CA ALA A 261 12.71 0.21 17.86
C ALA A 261 11.70 1.35 17.90
N GLY A 262 10.54 1.15 17.28
CA GLY A 262 9.51 2.17 17.10
C GLY A 262 8.10 1.59 17.11
N VAL A 263 7.12 2.36 17.58
CA VAL A 263 5.71 1.95 17.53
C VAL A 263 4.81 3.14 17.24
N PHE A 264 3.74 2.89 16.50
CA PHE A 264 2.71 3.88 16.25
C PHE A 264 1.71 3.93 17.42
N VAL A 265 1.44 5.14 17.89
CA VAL A 265 0.45 5.41 18.92
C VAL A 265 -0.80 6.02 18.29
N TYR A 266 -1.87 5.24 18.27
CA TYR A 266 -3.16 5.65 17.73
C TYR A 266 -3.88 6.58 18.71
N GLN A 267 -3.99 7.86 18.33
CA GLN A 267 -4.68 8.89 19.11
C GLN A 267 -5.29 9.95 18.15
N PRO A 268 -6.46 9.67 17.56
CA PRO A 268 -7.07 10.57 16.58
C PRO A 268 -7.67 11.85 17.19
N LYS A 269 -7.96 11.85 18.50
CA LYS A 269 -8.58 12.96 19.23
C LYS A 269 -7.71 13.39 20.43
N GLY A 270 -7.89 14.62 20.89
CA GLY A 270 -7.15 15.19 22.02
C GLY A 270 -5.77 15.74 21.65
N ASP A 271 -5.10 16.31 22.64
CA ASP A 271 -3.78 16.91 22.48
C ASP A 271 -2.72 15.83 22.26
N LYS A 272 -1.88 16.06 21.25
CA LYS A 272 -0.75 15.20 20.93
C LYS A 272 0.53 15.77 21.55
N PRO A 273 1.47 14.92 21.98
CA PRO A 273 2.74 15.34 22.55
C PRO A 273 3.60 16.05 21.49
N LYS A 274 4.65 16.76 21.90
CA LYS A 274 5.59 17.43 20.97
C LYS A 274 6.66 16.46 20.50
N VAL A 275 7.09 16.62 19.25
CA VAL A 275 8.27 15.93 18.71
C VAL A 275 9.49 16.25 19.57
N GLY A 276 10.25 15.22 19.94
CA GLY A 276 11.41 15.27 20.84
C GLY A 276 11.08 15.00 22.31
N GLN A 277 9.81 14.93 22.72
CA GLN A 277 9.48 14.59 24.10
C GLN A 277 9.67 13.11 24.39
N ARG A 278 10.25 12.78 25.54
CA ARG A 278 10.25 11.44 26.12
C ARG A 278 8.97 11.25 26.91
N LEU A 279 8.22 10.20 26.59
CA LEU A 279 6.97 9.86 27.24
C LEU A 279 7.12 8.57 28.03
N GLU A 280 6.43 8.50 29.16
CA GLU A 280 6.03 7.25 29.79
C GLU A 280 4.51 7.13 29.66
N LEU A 281 4.05 6.03 29.07
CA LEU A 281 2.68 5.82 28.66
C LEU A 281 2.15 4.53 29.24
N LYS A 282 0.90 4.57 29.71
CA LYS A 282 0.06 3.38 29.86
C LYS A 282 -0.89 3.30 28.67
N ALA A 283 -0.94 2.19 27.96
CA ALA A 283 -1.72 2.03 26.74
C ALA A 283 -2.24 0.60 26.58
N VAL A 284 -2.91 0.32 25.47
CA VAL A 284 -3.39 -1.01 25.10
C VAL A 284 -2.68 -1.48 23.84
N TYR A 285 -2.07 -2.65 23.89
CA TYR A 285 -1.46 -3.32 22.74
C TYR A 285 -2.53 -3.73 21.72
N ASP A 286 -2.25 -3.50 20.44
CA ASP A 286 -3.20 -3.77 19.36
C ASP A 286 -2.46 -4.11 18.06
N VAL A 287 -3.03 -5.00 17.26
CA VAL A 287 -2.51 -5.32 15.92
C VAL A 287 -3.58 -4.91 14.91
N TYR A 288 -3.27 -3.92 14.08
CA TYR A 288 -4.20 -3.38 13.09
C TYR A 288 -3.66 -3.53 11.68
N LEU A 289 -4.40 -4.23 10.82
CA LEU A 289 -3.98 -4.58 9.46
C LEU A 289 -2.61 -5.27 9.39
N GLY A 290 -2.23 -5.98 10.46
CA GLY A 290 -0.95 -6.66 10.57
C GLY A 290 0.23 -5.77 10.99
N GLU A 291 0.00 -4.52 11.36
CA GLU A 291 0.98 -3.65 12.00
C GLU A 291 0.73 -3.58 13.51
N VAL A 292 1.81 -3.64 14.29
CA VAL A 292 1.75 -3.44 15.74
C VAL A 292 1.56 -1.96 16.04
N GLN A 293 0.58 -1.65 16.87
CA GLN A 293 0.30 -0.30 17.34
C GLN A 293 -0.11 -0.34 18.82
N ILE A 294 -0.15 0.83 19.46
CA ILE A 294 -0.79 0.99 20.77
C ILE A 294 -1.94 1.99 20.69
N LYS A 295 -3.03 1.72 21.41
CA LYS A 295 -4.24 2.56 21.47
C LYS A 295 -4.56 2.99 22.89
N ASN A 296 -5.45 3.98 23.01
CA ASN A 296 -5.88 4.57 24.29
C ASN A 296 -4.72 4.99 25.22
N PRO A 297 -3.75 5.79 24.73
CA PRO A 297 -2.61 6.20 25.54
C PRO A 297 -3.03 7.11 26.69
N THR A 298 -2.49 6.82 27.87
CA THR A 298 -2.50 7.68 29.06
C THR A 298 -1.07 8.08 29.37
N VAL A 299 -0.77 9.37 29.24
CA VAL A 299 0.58 9.91 29.52
C VAL A 299 0.78 10.00 31.02
N LEU A 300 1.73 9.22 31.55
CA LEU A 300 2.13 9.22 32.96
C LEU A 300 3.15 10.34 33.23
N SER A 301 4.11 10.50 32.33
CA SER A 301 5.11 11.56 32.38
C SER A 301 5.51 11.99 30.96
N ALA A 302 5.90 13.26 30.81
CA ALA A 302 6.40 13.82 29.57
C ALA A 302 7.53 14.80 29.88
N VAL A 303 8.72 14.54 29.35
CA VAL A 303 9.92 15.36 29.56
C VAL A 303 10.47 15.75 28.20
N ASP A 304 10.90 17.00 28.04
CA ASP A 304 11.54 17.43 26.80
C ASP A 304 12.88 16.70 26.62
N GLY A 305 13.10 16.13 25.45
CA GLY A 305 14.30 15.39 25.08
C GLY A 305 14.82 15.78 23.69
N SER A 306 15.83 15.05 23.22
CA SER A 306 16.32 15.15 21.85
C SER A 306 15.57 14.19 20.93
N LEU A 307 15.62 14.45 19.62
CA LEU A 307 15.18 13.47 18.63
C LEU A 307 15.99 12.15 18.77
N PRO A 308 15.38 11.01 18.43
CA PRO A 308 16.10 9.74 18.34
C PRO A 308 17.21 9.82 17.28
N ILE A 309 18.21 8.95 17.41
CA ILE A 309 19.25 8.81 16.39
C ILE A 309 18.61 8.37 15.07
N VAL A 310 18.87 9.14 14.01
CA VAL A 310 18.37 8.82 12.66
C VAL A 310 19.35 7.88 11.98
N GLN A 311 18.94 6.62 11.77
CA GLN A 311 19.77 5.66 11.03
C GLN A 311 19.72 5.94 9.53
N THR A 312 20.89 5.97 8.87
CA THR A 312 20.96 6.01 7.41
C THR A 312 20.99 4.60 6.87
N LEU A 313 19.98 4.21 6.09
CA LEU A 313 19.75 2.86 5.62
C LEU A 313 19.86 2.78 4.10
N SER A 314 20.23 1.60 3.58
CA SER A 314 20.10 1.29 2.16
C SER A 314 18.63 1.06 1.80
N THR A 315 18.29 1.18 0.52
CA THR A 315 16.93 0.89 0.03
C THR A 315 16.47 -0.52 0.35
N ASP A 316 17.38 -1.51 0.34
CA ASP A 316 17.05 -2.91 0.64
C ASP A 316 16.74 -3.11 2.12
N ALA A 317 17.45 -2.42 3.01
CA ALA A 317 17.20 -2.48 4.44
C ALA A 317 15.82 -1.88 4.80
N LEU A 318 15.31 -0.92 4.02
CA LEU A 318 13.96 -0.38 4.18
C LEU A 318 12.85 -1.38 3.87
N MET A 319 13.15 -2.53 3.26
CA MET A 319 12.15 -3.58 3.01
C MET A 319 11.99 -4.52 4.21
N GLN A 320 12.88 -4.43 5.19
CA GLN A 320 12.79 -5.22 6.41
C GLN A 320 11.66 -4.68 7.28
N SER A 321 10.98 -5.59 7.97
CA SER A 321 9.92 -5.24 8.90
C SER A 321 10.39 -4.60 10.18
N THR A 322 11.61 -4.94 10.60
CA THR A 322 12.24 -4.45 11.84
C THR A 322 12.45 -2.95 11.86
N VAL A 323 12.36 -2.29 10.70
CA VAL A 323 12.57 -0.85 10.56
C VAL A 323 11.26 -0.05 10.40
N VAL A 324 10.10 -0.72 10.41
CA VAL A 324 8.80 -0.05 10.38
C VAL A 324 8.58 0.71 11.69
N GLY A 325 8.03 1.92 11.60
CA GLY A 325 7.83 2.84 12.73
C GLY A 325 9.06 3.67 13.09
N LEU A 326 10.23 3.39 12.50
CA LEU A 326 11.48 4.10 12.78
C LEU A 326 11.63 5.38 11.97
N LEU A 327 12.35 6.35 12.54
CA LEU A 327 12.79 7.55 11.84
C LEU A 327 14.12 7.25 11.17
N VAL A 328 14.08 7.05 9.87
CA VAL A 328 15.22 6.61 9.07
C VAL A 328 15.55 7.63 8.00
N SER A 329 16.78 7.60 7.53
CA SER A 329 17.23 8.38 6.38
C SER A 329 17.67 7.44 5.26
N VAL A 330 17.31 7.79 4.03
CA VAL A 330 17.76 7.10 2.82
C VAL A 330 18.26 8.13 1.82
N GLU A 331 19.31 7.76 1.11
CA GLU A 331 19.80 8.53 -0.02
C GLU A 331 19.68 7.67 -1.28
N GLY A 332 19.09 8.22 -2.33
CA GLY A 332 18.98 7.50 -3.59
C GLY A 332 18.43 8.34 -4.72
N VAL A 333 18.35 7.71 -5.89
CA VAL A 333 17.94 8.35 -7.14
C VAL A 333 16.44 8.16 -7.36
N VAL A 334 15.75 9.23 -7.74
CA VAL A 334 14.34 9.18 -8.12
C VAL A 334 14.19 8.34 -9.38
N SER A 335 13.45 7.24 -9.30
CA SER A 335 13.21 6.31 -10.41
C SER A 335 11.89 6.58 -11.12
N ASP A 336 10.85 6.95 -10.36
CA ASP A 336 9.51 7.18 -10.87
C ASP A 336 8.76 8.25 -10.05
N LYS A 337 7.68 8.78 -10.62
CA LYS A 337 6.75 9.70 -9.96
C LYS A 337 5.32 9.20 -10.13
N THR A 338 4.54 9.30 -9.07
CA THR A 338 3.10 9.14 -9.19
C THR A 338 2.42 10.48 -9.46
N SER A 339 1.21 10.44 -10.01
CA SER A 339 0.35 11.62 -10.20
C SER A 339 -0.09 12.27 -8.89
N THR A 340 0.13 11.62 -7.74
CA THR A 340 -0.31 12.03 -6.41
C THR A 340 0.75 12.78 -5.60
N GLY A 341 1.92 13.08 -6.20
CA GLY A 341 3.03 13.76 -5.53
C GLY A 341 3.93 12.84 -4.71
N LEU A 342 3.71 11.52 -4.78
CA LEU A 342 4.68 10.54 -4.31
C LEU A 342 5.79 10.40 -5.36
N PHE A 343 6.99 10.12 -4.92
CA PHE A 343 8.10 9.76 -5.80
C PHE A 343 8.80 8.53 -5.25
N ASN A 344 9.33 7.71 -6.15
CA ASN A 344 10.01 6.48 -5.76
C ASN A 344 11.52 6.68 -5.80
N ILE A 345 12.22 6.20 -4.77
CA ILE A 345 13.68 6.16 -4.72
C ILE A 345 14.16 4.73 -5.00
N GLY A 346 15.05 4.61 -5.98
CA GLY A 346 15.74 3.36 -6.31
C GLY A 346 14.86 2.27 -6.94
N GLY A 347 13.58 2.54 -7.22
CA GLY A 347 12.60 1.52 -7.64
C GLY A 347 12.05 0.72 -6.47
N VAL A 348 12.36 1.10 -5.22
CA VAL A 348 12.12 0.28 -4.03
C VAL A 348 11.18 0.99 -3.05
N ILE A 349 11.53 2.21 -2.63
CA ILE A 349 10.79 2.91 -1.57
C ILE A 349 9.97 4.06 -2.14
N ASN A 350 8.67 4.05 -1.84
CA ASN A 350 7.80 5.17 -2.11
C ASN A 350 8.03 6.25 -1.04
N VAL A 351 8.22 7.49 -1.46
CA VAL A 351 8.33 8.65 -0.58
C VAL A 351 7.09 9.51 -0.76
N GLY A 352 6.42 9.81 0.34
CA GLY A 352 5.37 10.82 0.35
C GLY A 352 4.59 10.82 1.64
N ASN A 353 3.38 11.39 1.63
CA ASN A 353 2.82 11.90 2.87
C ASN A 353 1.36 11.47 3.10
N ASN A 354 1.08 11.05 4.33
CA ASN A 354 -0.19 11.30 5.01
C ASN A 354 -0.18 12.67 5.74
N PHE A 355 0.97 13.37 5.70
CA PHE A 355 1.26 14.65 6.36
C PHE A 355 0.96 15.92 5.53
N GLY A 356 0.51 15.80 4.27
CA GLY A 356 0.22 16.93 3.37
C GLY A 356 1.43 17.62 2.70
N LEU A 357 2.61 17.02 2.73
CA LEU A 357 3.88 17.59 2.24
C LEU A 357 4.18 17.33 0.75
N SER A 358 3.96 18.32 -0.12
CA SER A 358 4.40 18.24 -1.52
C SER A 358 5.69 19.05 -1.73
N PRO A 359 6.83 18.41 -2.02
CA PRO A 359 8.07 19.14 -2.33
C PRO A 359 7.89 20.01 -3.58
N THR A 360 8.31 21.28 -3.46
CA THR A 360 8.31 22.26 -4.55
C THR A 360 9.73 22.79 -4.77
N PRO A 361 10.32 22.64 -5.98
CA PRO A 361 9.77 21.97 -7.16
C PRO A 361 9.63 20.45 -6.96
N THR A 362 8.74 19.83 -7.74
CA THR A 362 8.53 18.37 -7.68
C THR A 362 9.82 17.62 -8.07
N PRO A 363 10.32 16.69 -7.24
CA PRO A 363 11.52 15.88 -7.51
C PRO A 363 11.49 15.30 -8.92
N LEU A 364 12.55 15.48 -9.71
CA LEU A 364 12.60 14.97 -11.09
C LEU A 364 13.28 13.60 -11.15
N VAL A 365 12.84 12.74 -12.07
CA VAL A 365 13.47 11.43 -12.27
C VAL A 365 14.95 11.62 -12.59
N GLY A 366 15.83 10.88 -11.92
CA GLY A 366 17.29 11.02 -12.02
C GLY A 366 17.90 11.98 -10.99
N ASP A 367 17.11 12.79 -10.27
CA ASP A 367 17.63 13.52 -9.11
C ASP A 367 18.00 12.55 -8.00
N SER A 368 19.06 12.86 -7.26
CA SER A 368 19.42 12.18 -6.03
C SER A 368 18.96 13.01 -4.84
N TYR A 369 18.17 12.40 -3.97
CA TYR A 369 17.66 13.01 -2.75
C TYR A 369 18.12 12.22 -1.53
N LYS A 370 18.40 12.95 -0.46
CA LYS A 370 18.46 12.42 0.90
C LYS A 370 17.13 12.73 1.58
N VAL A 371 16.40 11.69 1.93
CA VAL A 371 15.10 11.78 2.57
C VAL A 371 15.22 11.24 3.99
N THR A 372 14.67 11.96 4.95
CA THR A 372 14.47 11.48 6.32
C THR A 372 12.97 11.35 6.57
N GLY A 373 12.52 10.25 7.18
CA GLY A 373 11.10 10.03 7.36
C GLY A 373 10.79 8.86 8.26
N ILE A 374 9.53 8.78 8.69
CA ILE A 374 9.03 7.59 9.37
C ILE A 374 8.74 6.53 8.31
N LEU A 375 9.30 5.35 8.48
CA LEU A 375 8.94 4.22 7.64
C LEU A 375 7.61 3.64 8.12
N ARG A 376 6.64 3.52 7.21
CA ARG A 376 5.34 2.95 7.47
C ARG A 376 5.05 1.85 6.45
N ARG A 377 4.27 0.84 6.81
CA ARG A 377 3.70 -0.09 5.83
C ARG A 377 2.29 0.33 5.43
N SER A 378 2.02 0.23 4.14
CA SER A 378 0.70 0.45 3.56
C SER A 378 0.33 -0.78 2.73
N GLY A 379 -0.32 -1.75 3.36
CA GLY A 379 -0.58 -3.06 2.75
C GLY A 379 0.71 -3.84 2.55
N THR A 380 1.09 -4.10 1.29
CA THR A 380 2.34 -4.81 0.94
C THR A 380 3.52 -3.90 0.67
N GLU A 381 3.32 -2.58 0.63
CA GLU A 381 4.34 -1.61 0.26
C GLU A 381 4.84 -0.82 1.47
N ASN A 382 6.13 -0.51 1.48
CA ASN A 382 6.71 0.42 2.45
C ASN A 382 6.65 1.84 1.89
N LEU A 383 6.26 2.78 2.75
CA LEU A 383 6.17 4.19 2.48
C LEU A 383 7.06 4.93 3.48
N LEU A 384 8.02 5.68 2.97
CA LEU A 384 8.81 6.60 3.79
C LEU A 384 8.09 7.94 3.85
N GLU A 385 7.74 8.36 5.05
CA GLU A 385 6.95 9.57 5.30
C GLU A 385 7.80 10.69 5.91
N PRO A 386 8.20 11.71 5.13
CA PRO A 386 8.87 12.89 5.66
C PRO A 386 7.97 13.63 6.64
N ARG A 387 8.56 14.22 7.69
CA ARG A 387 7.80 14.99 8.70
C ARG A 387 7.66 16.45 8.30
N THR A 388 8.64 16.94 7.55
CA THR A 388 8.76 18.33 7.11
C THR A 388 9.39 18.38 5.71
N LEU A 389 9.27 19.52 5.03
CA LEU A 389 9.98 19.74 3.76
C LEU A 389 11.51 19.76 3.95
N THR A 390 12.00 20.09 5.15
CA THR A 390 13.45 20.06 5.46
C THR A 390 14.01 18.64 5.54
N ASP A 391 13.15 17.64 5.72
CA ASP A 391 13.58 16.24 5.67
C ASP A 391 13.81 15.74 4.22
N ILE A 392 13.49 16.54 3.19
CA ILE A 392 13.69 16.20 1.78
C ILE A 392 14.78 17.11 1.20
N ALA A 393 16.00 16.61 1.10
CA ALA A 393 17.15 17.38 0.63
C ALA A 393 17.63 16.88 -0.73
N LEU A 394 17.66 17.77 -1.73
CA LEU A 394 18.31 17.48 -3.02
C LEU A 394 19.81 17.38 -2.80
N VAL A 395 20.39 16.22 -3.08
CA VAL A 395 21.83 15.97 -3.01
C VAL A 395 22.49 16.35 -4.33
N LYS A 396 21.91 15.88 -5.43
CA LYS A 396 22.45 16.09 -6.78
C LYS A 396 21.34 16.09 -7.81
N SER A 397 21.32 17.09 -8.68
CA SER A 397 20.40 17.06 -9.82
C SER A 397 20.86 16.04 -10.86
N GLY A 398 19.89 15.30 -11.41
CA GLY A 398 20.10 14.37 -12.51
C GLY A 398 20.42 15.05 -13.85
N ASN A 399 20.75 14.23 -14.85
CA ASN A 399 20.95 14.72 -16.21
C ASN A 399 19.63 15.19 -16.83
N PRO A 400 19.65 16.22 -17.71
CA PRO A 400 18.46 16.65 -18.44
C PRO A 400 17.86 15.53 -19.29
N ARG A 401 16.54 15.55 -19.40
CA ARG A 401 15.75 14.64 -20.24
C ARG A 401 14.85 15.43 -21.16
N VAL A 402 14.49 14.87 -22.32
CA VAL A 402 13.47 15.48 -23.18
C VAL A 402 12.13 15.39 -22.46
N LYS A 403 11.52 16.55 -22.18
CA LYS A 403 10.21 16.65 -21.52
C LYS A 403 9.08 16.70 -22.52
N SER A 404 9.21 17.52 -23.55
CA SER A 404 8.17 17.68 -24.55
C SER A 404 8.72 18.15 -25.90
N LEU A 405 8.00 17.77 -26.95
CA LEU A 405 8.11 18.35 -28.27
C LEU A 405 6.75 18.96 -28.58
N ASN A 406 6.66 20.29 -28.59
CA ASN A 406 5.39 21.00 -28.72
C ASN A 406 5.29 21.67 -30.10
N PRO A 407 4.11 21.65 -30.74
CA PRO A 407 2.88 20.97 -30.30
C PRO A 407 2.96 19.43 -30.42
N SER A 408 2.05 18.73 -29.73
CA SER A 408 1.91 17.26 -29.83
C SER A 408 1.41 16.80 -31.21
N ILE A 409 0.70 17.68 -31.93
CA ILE A 409 0.28 17.50 -33.32
C ILE A 409 0.90 18.63 -34.15
N ILE A 410 1.68 18.24 -35.15
CA ILE A 410 2.39 19.13 -36.06
C ILE A 410 1.73 19.02 -37.43
N TYR A 411 1.32 20.15 -37.99
CA TYR A 411 0.75 20.19 -39.34
C TYR A 411 1.83 20.57 -40.35
N ALA A 412 1.93 19.80 -41.43
CA ALA A 412 2.91 20.00 -42.49
C ALA A 412 2.21 20.01 -43.86
N GLU A 413 2.37 21.09 -44.62
CA GLU A 413 1.76 21.28 -45.93
C GLU A 413 2.82 21.22 -47.03
N THR A 414 2.72 20.25 -47.96
CA THR A 414 3.75 20.08 -48.99
C THR A 414 3.69 21.14 -50.10
N SER A 415 2.52 21.71 -50.39
CA SER A 415 2.35 22.72 -51.45
C SER A 415 2.95 24.07 -51.11
N SER A 416 2.89 24.47 -49.84
CA SER A 416 3.43 25.75 -49.35
C SER A 416 4.78 25.61 -48.66
N GLY A 417 5.14 24.39 -48.24
CA GLY A 417 6.29 24.15 -47.37
C GLY A 417 6.04 24.55 -45.91
N PHE A 418 4.80 24.93 -45.55
CA PHE A 418 4.44 25.29 -44.18
C PHE A 418 4.61 24.10 -43.24
N ILE A 419 5.15 24.38 -42.06
CA ILE A 419 5.19 23.47 -40.92
C ILE A 419 4.92 24.26 -39.65
N THR A 420 4.11 23.71 -38.75
CA THR A 420 3.86 24.33 -37.45
C THR A 420 5.18 24.51 -36.70
N PRO A 421 5.47 25.69 -36.11
CA PRO A 421 6.68 25.90 -35.32
C PRO A 421 6.80 24.87 -34.19
N ILE A 422 7.96 24.23 -34.10
CA ILE A 422 8.22 23.16 -33.15
C ILE A 422 9.16 23.70 -32.05
N THR A 423 8.80 23.47 -30.79
CA THR A 423 9.63 23.81 -29.63
C THR A 423 9.97 22.54 -28.86
N LEU A 424 11.26 22.25 -28.73
CA LEU A 424 11.76 21.19 -27.88
C LEU A 424 12.00 21.74 -26.47
N THR A 425 11.56 21.03 -25.44
CA THR A 425 11.71 21.42 -24.04
C THR A 425 12.32 20.29 -23.21
N LEU A 426 13.30 20.63 -22.37
CA LEU A 426 13.92 19.74 -21.39
C LEU A 426 13.18 19.79 -20.05
N ASP A 427 13.33 18.76 -19.22
CA ASP A 427 12.73 18.71 -17.89
C ASP A 427 13.43 19.63 -16.87
N ARG A 428 14.70 19.97 -17.14
CA ARG A 428 15.56 20.86 -16.37
C ARG A 428 16.61 21.51 -17.26
N SER A 429 17.22 22.58 -16.77
CA SER A 429 18.34 23.24 -17.45
C SER A 429 19.65 22.52 -17.18
N SER A 430 20.62 22.70 -18.07
CA SER A 430 21.98 22.17 -17.94
C SER A 430 22.98 23.31 -17.91
N ALA A 431 24.03 23.20 -17.11
CA ALA A 431 25.13 24.19 -17.10
C ALA A 431 25.94 24.19 -18.40
N VAL A 432 25.83 23.12 -19.20
CA VAL A 432 26.47 22.96 -20.51
C VAL A 432 25.43 22.78 -21.60
N GLU A 433 25.81 23.02 -22.85
CA GLU A 433 24.95 22.78 -24.01
C GLU A 433 24.57 21.29 -24.12
N VAL A 434 23.34 21.02 -24.56
CA VAL A 434 22.78 19.68 -24.66
C VAL A 434 22.34 19.41 -26.09
N ALA A 435 22.97 18.41 -26.74
CA ALA A 435 22.58 17.98 -28.07
C ALA A 435 21.48 16.90 -27.98
N VAL A 436 20.32 17.18 -28.56
CA VAL A 436 19.18 16.25 -28.62
C VAL A 436 19.06 15.71 -30.03
N THR A 437 19.01 14.38 -30.18
CA THR A 437 18.85 13.72 -31.48
C THR A 437 17.40 13.85 -31.94
N LEU A 438 17.21 14.15 -33.23
CA LEU A 438 15.89 14.25 -33.85
C LEU A 438 15.80 13.28 -35.02
N GLU A 439 14.65 12.64 -35.16
CA GLU A 439 14.33 11.71 -36.23
C GLU A 439 12.90 11.98 -36.73
N SER A 440 12.69 11.88 -38.04
CA SER A 440 11.36 11.92 -38.65
C SER A 440 11.09 10.57 -39.29
N THR A 441 9.91 9.99 -39.05
CA THR A 441 9.48 8.77 -39.74
C THR A 441 9.03 9.03 -41.18
N SER A 442 8.90 10.30 -41.57
CA SER A 442 8.64 10.71 -42.95
C SER A 442 9.91 11.18 -43.66
N PRO A 443 10.23 10.67 -44.87
CA PRO A 443 11.33 11.21 -45.67
C PRO A 443 11.05 12.62 -46.22
N LEU A 444 9.78 13.08 -46.17
CA LEU A 444 9.37 14.38 -46.66
C LEU A 444 9.58 15.49 -45.62
N VAL A 445 9.59 15.17 -44.33
CA VAL A 445 9.86 16.12 -43.25
C VAL A 445 11.33 16.03 -42.85
N LYS A 446 12.11 17.03 -43.27
CA LYS A 446 13.54 17.12 -42.99
C LYS A 446 13.76 17.87 -41.68
N LEU A 447 14.55 17.26 -40.81
CA LEU A 447 15.01 17.80 -39.53
C LEU A 447 16.54 17.81 -39.51
N PRO A 448 17.16 18.68 -38.71
CA PRO A 448 18.56 18.48 -38.36
C PRO A 448 18.69 17.17 -37.58
N THR A 449 19.80 16.45 -37.75
CA THR A 449 20.05 15.19 -37.02
C THR A 449 20.17 15.40 -35.52
N SER A 450 20.51 16.63 -35.10
CA SER A 450 20.48 17.05 -33.70
C SER A 450 20.15 18.54 -33.58
N VAL A 451 19.54 18.92 -32.45
CA VAL A 451 19.33 20.31 -32.04
C VAL A 451 20.05 20.56 -30.73
N VAL A 452 20.73 21.69 -30.62
CA VAL A 452 21.49 22.06 -29.42
C VAL A 452 20.65 22.99 -28.56
N VAL A 453 20.34 22.56 -27.33
CA VAL A 453 19.77 23.42 -26.29
C VAL A 453 20.92 24.17 -25.61
N PRO A 454 20.94 25.52 -25.65
CA PRO A 454 22.00 26.31 -25.04
C PRO A 454 22.14 26.07 -23.53
N ALA A 455 23.33 26.32 -22.99
CA ALA A 455 23.56 26.27 -21.55
C ALA A 455 22.54 27.17 -20.81
N ASN A 456 21.99 26.65 -19.72
CA ASN A 456 20.95 27.24 -18.87
C ASN A 456 19.58 27.46 -19.53
N ALA A 457 19.40 27.10 -20.80
CA ALA A 457 18.10 27.13 -21.46
C ALA A 457 17.29 25.86 -21.15
N LEU A 458 15.97 26.01 -21.10
CA LEU A 458 15.02 24.89 -20.96
C LEU A 458 14.46 24.44 -22.31
N SER A 459 14.53 25.27 -23.33
CA SER A 459 13.90 25.00 -24.62
C SER A 459 14.67 25.60 -25.78
N VAL A 460 14.42 25.05 -26.98
CA VAL A 460 14.97 25.51 -28.24
C VAL A 460 13.95 25.31 -29.36
N ALA A 461 13.94 26.23 -30.32
CA ALA A 461 13.15 26.07 -31.55
C ALA A 461 13.79 24.99 -32.44
N VAL A 462 12.96 24.11 -33.00
CA VAL A 462 13.40 23.07 -33.94
C VAL A 462 13.08 23.53 -35.36
N ASN A 463 14.13 23.69 -36.17
CA ASN A 463 13.98 24.02 -37.58
C ASN A 463 13.63 22.77 -38.36
N ALA A 464 12.40 22.70 -38.86
CA ALA A 464 11.94 21.62 -39.72
C ALA A 464 11.57 22.16 -41.10
N VAL A 465 11.78 21.36 -42.15
CA VAL A 465 11.46 21.74 -43.53
C VAL A 465 10.72 20.61 -44.21
N VAL A 466 9.62 20.93 -44.87
CA VAL A 466 8.87 19.96 -45.69
C VAL A 466 9.42 20.02 -47.11
N SER A 467 9.79 18.86 -47.66
CA SER A 467 10.42 18.74 -48.97
C SER A 467 9.51 18.07 -49.99
N ASN A 468 9.52 18.63 -51.20
CA ASN A 468 8.83 18.22 -52.44
C ASN A 468 7.29 18.37 -52.50
N PRO A 469 6.76 19.36 -53.26
CA PRO A 469 5.32 19.60 -53.43
C PRO A 469 4.58 18.63 -54.37
N ALA A 470 5.29 17.67 -54.98
CA ALA A 470 4.73 16.81 -56.04
C ALA A 470 4.06 15.50 -55.54
N THR A 471 4.31 15.09 -54.29
CA THR A 471 3.80 13.82 -53.75
C THR A 471 2.43 13.99 -53.10
N THR A 472 1.47 13.15 -53.50
CA THR A 472 0.08 13.09 -53.00
C THR A 472 -0.06 12.35 -51.66
N GLN A 473 1.03 12.13 -50.92
CA GLN A 473 0.97 11.36 -49.69
C GLN A 473 0.37 12.19 -48.56
N ASN A 474 -0.88 11.88 -48.24
CA ASN A 474 -1.45 12.19 -46.94
C ASN A 474 -1.07 11.05 -45.99
N GLY A 475 -0.59 11.39 -44.80
CA GLY A 475 -0.16 10.37 -43.85
C GLY A 475 0.09 10.94 -42.46
N ASN A 476 -0.03 10.06 -41.47
CA ASN A 476 0.34 10.34 -40.09
C ASN A 476 1.76 9.81 -39.87
N PHE A 477 2.69 10.71 -39.56
CA PHE A 477 4.08 10.41 -39.26
C PHE A 477 4.41 10.84 -37.83
N GLU A 478 5.65 10.64 -37.42
CA GLU A 478 6.13 11.01 -36.08
C GLU A 478 7.45 11.76 -36.21
N ILE A 479 7.62 12.78 -35.39
CA ILE A 479 8.93 13.33 -35.05
C ILE A 479 9.30 12.82 -33.67
N ILE A 480 10.48 12.24 -33.58
CA ILE A 480 11.00 11.60 -32.38
C ILE A 480 12.21 12.41 -31.90
N ALA A 481 12.17 12.86 -30.66
CA ALA A 481 13.29 13.52 -29.99
C ALA A 481 13.86 12.62 -28.91
N ARG A 482 15.19 12.38 -28.94
CA ARG A 482 15.89 11.47 -28.04
C ARG A 482 17.06 12.14 -27.32
N LEU A 483 17.14 11.94 -26.01
CA LEU A 483 18.29 12.30 -25.17
C LEU A 483 18.54 11.19 -24.15
N GLY A 484 19.63 10.45 -24.30
CA GLY A 484 19.89 9.26 -23.48
C GLY A 484 18.75 8.24 -23.60
N SER A 485 18.13 7.86 -22.47
CA SER A 485 16.96 6.98 -22.42
C SER A 485 15.61 7.71 -22.49
N SER A 486 15.59 9.04 -22.60
CA SER A 486 14.35 9.80 -22.77
C SER A 486 13.97 9.94 -24.24
N GLU A 487 12.72 9.63 -24.55
CA GLU A 487 12.13 9.76 -25.88
C GLU A 487 10.77 10.47 -25.78
N VAL A 488 10.55 11.46 -26.64
CA VAL A 488 9.25 12.10 -26.82
C VAL A 488 8.90 12.11 -28.30
N LYS A 489 7.61 11.92 -28.59
CA LYS A 489 7.08 11.91 -29.95
C LYS A 489 6.03 12.99 -30.14
N SER A 490 6.04 13.62 -31.31
CA SER A 490 4.93 14.43 -31.81
C SER A 490 4.42 13.83 -33.11
N SER A 491 3.11 13.75 -33.24
CA SER A 491 2.46 13.30 -34.47
C SER A 491 2.56 14.39 -35.53
N VAL A 492 2.82 14.00 -36.78
CA VAL A 492 2.83 14.89 -37.94
C VAL A 492 1.68 14.51 -38.86
N ILE A 493 0.79 15.47 -39.12
CA ILE A 493 -0.23 15.37 -40.15
C ILE A 493 0.33 16.03 -41.40
N LEU A 494 0.70 15.19 -42.38
CA LEU A 494 1.20 15.65 -43.67
C LEU A 494 0.04 15.66 -44.67
N ALA A 495 -0.16 16.78 -45.35
CA ALA A 495 -1.10 16.87 -46.46
C ALA A 495 -0.56 17.73 -47.59
N LYS A 496 -1.10 17.52 -48.80
CA LYS A 496 -0.72 18.35 -49.95
C LYS A 496 -1.15 19.81 -49.78
N THR A 497 -2.41 20.00 -49.42
CA THR A 497 -3.01 21.32 -49.18
C THR A 497 -3.97 21.20 -48.02
N PHE A 498 -3.92 22.14 -47.08
CA PHE A 498 -4.91 22.22 -46.01
C PHE A 498 -6.12 23.05 -46.48
N VAL A 499 -7.30 22.49 -46.28
CA VAL A 499 -8.57 23.20 -46.49
C VAL A 499 -9.27 23.22 -45.14
N PRO A 500 -9.00 24.23 -44.31
CA PRO A 500 -9.52 24.26 -42.95
C PRO A 500 -11.03 24.44 -42.96
N LYS A 501 -11.66 23.84 -41.97
CA LYS A 501 -13.11 23.86 -41.72
C LYS A 501 -13.38 24.13 -40.24
N PRO A 502 -14.57 24.64 -39.90
CA PRO A 502 -14.94 24.85 -38.51
C PRO A 502 -14.95 23.54 -37.72
N LEU A 503 -14.35 23.54 -36.53
CA LEU A 503 -14.41 22.43 -35.59
C LEU A 503 -15.81 22.39 -34.95
N ASN A 504 -16.42 21.21 -34.88
CA ASN A 504 -17.79 20.95 -34.39
C ASN A 504 -18.88 21.73 -35.14
N SER A 505 -19.63 21.04 -36.00
CA SER A 505 -20.75 21.62 -36.78
C SER A 505 -22.03 21.88 -35.97
N SER A 506 -22.06 21.57 -34.67
CA SER A 506 -23.22 21.78 -33.81
C SER A 506 -23.51 23.27 -33.60
N THR A 507 -24.79 23.62 -33.45
CA THR A 507 -25.22 24.97 -33.11
C THR A 507 -24.70 25.37 -31.72
N SER A 508 -24.22 26.60 -31.57
CA SER A 508 -23.76 27.14 -30.28
C SER A 508 -24.53 28.40 -29.91
N GLU A 509 -24.65 28.72 -28.62
CA GLU A 509 -25.31 29.96 -28.18
C GLU A 509 -24.29 31.08 -28.00
N LEU A 510 -24.68 32.31 -28.35
CA LEU A 510 -23.90 33.51 -28.17
C LEU A 510 -24.81 34.61 -27.60
N SER A 511 -24.40 35.26 -26.50
CA SER A 511 -25.13 36.41 -25.98
C SER A 511 -24.23 37.64 -25.95
N VAL A 512 -24.77 38.76 -26.44
CA VAL A 512 -24.08 40.05 -26.52
C VAL A 512 -25.04 41.12 -26.03
N TRP A 513 -24.52 42.17 -25.39
CA TRP A 513 -25.35 43.31 -25.00
C TRP A 513 -25.33 44.40 -26.08
N VAL A 514 -26.42 45.15 -26.20
CA VAL A 514 -26.47 46.33 -27.07
C VAL A 514 -25.36 47.31 -26.68
N GLY A 515 -24.56 47.72 -27.66
CA GLY A 515 -23.43 48.64 -27.50
C GLY A 515 -22.11 47.99 -27.06
N LEU A 516 -22.10 46.69 -26.74
CA LEU A 516 -20.89 45.95 -26.37
C LEU A 516 -20.44 44.99 -27.47
N SER A 517 -19.14 44.71 -27.48
CA SER A 517 -18.51 43.75 -28.38
C SER A 517 -18.00 42.54 -27.61
N THR A 518 -18.05 41.36 -28.22
CA THR A 518 -17.40 40.14 -27.73
C THR A 518 -16.57 39.51 -28.84
N THR A 519 -15.51 38.79 -28.47
CA THR A 519 -14.70 38.03 -29.42
C THR A 519 -15.15 36.58 -29.44
N VAL A 520 -15.57 36.11 -30.61
CA VAL A 520 -15.85 34.71 -30.89
C VAL A 520 -14.61 34.12 -31.55
N GLU A 521 -14.00 33.13 -30.89
CA GLU A 521 -12.97 32.30 -31.49
C GLU A 521 -13.62 31.04 -32.09
N LEU A 522 -13.47 30.88 -33.40
CA LEU A 522 -13.93 29.70 -34.14
C LEU A 522 -12.72 28.78 -34.39
N PRO A 523 -12.55 27.70 -33.61
CA PRO A 523 -11.49 26.73 -33.86
C PRO A 523 -11.70 26.02 -35.20
N LEU A 524 -10.59 25.70 -35.87
CA LEU A 524 -10.56 25.01 -37.16
C LEU A 524 -9.97 23.60 -36.99
N ASP A 525 -10.40 22.65 -37.81
CA ASP A 525 -9.87 21.28 -37.83
C ASP A 525 -8.40 21.20 -38.30
N LEU A 526 -8.00 22.14 -39.15
CA LEU A 526 -6.67 22.30 -39.74
C LEU A 526 -6.24 23.77 -39.66
N PRO A 527 -4.92 24.07 -39.71
CA PRO A 527 -4.43 25.44 -39.80
C PRO A 527 -4.66 26.03 -41.21
N GLU A 528 -4.63 27.36 -41.29
CA GLU A 528 -4.70 28.09 -42.55
C GLU A 528 -3.51 27.83 -43.46
N SER A 529 -3.79 27.55 -44.74
CA SER A 529 -2.76 27.30 -45.75
C SER A 529 -1.91 28.56 -45.99
N ALA A 530 -0.61 28.37 -46.19
CA ALA A 530 0.29 29.49 -46.49
C ALA A 530 0.22 29.96 -47.95
N THR A 531 -0.39 29.17 -48.84
CA THR A 531 -0.49 29.46 -50.28
C THR A 531 -1.91 29.75 -50.76
N ALA A 532 -2.94 29.34 -50.01
CA ALA A 532 -4.33 29.51 -50.38
C ALA A 532 -5.11 30.13 -49.23
N ALA A 533 -5.70 31.30 -49.47
CA ALA A 533 -6.58 31.94 -48.49
C ALA A 533 -7.92 31.20 -48.43
N SER A 534 -8.36 30.86 -47.22
CA SER A 534 -9.67 30.28 -46.97
C SER A 534 -10.78 31.21 -47.42
N LYS A 535 -11.78 30.64 -48.09
CA LYS A 535 -13.01 31.36 -48.44
C LYS A 535 -13.89 31.44 -47.20
N ILE A 536 -13.94 32.63 -46.61
CA ILE A 536 -14.72 32.89 -45.39
C ILE A 536 -15.94 33.73 -45.75
N VAL A 537 -17.12 33.24 -45.38
CA VAL A 537 -18.39 33.95 -45.53
C VAL A 537 -19.03 34.08 -44.16
N VAL A 538 -19.29 35.32 -43.73
CA VAL A 538 -19.96 35.61 -42.47
C VAL A 538 -21.31 36.23 -42.79
N LEU A 539 -22.38 35.61 -42.30
CA LEU A 539 -23.75 36.10 -42.41
C LEU A 539 -24.31 36.30 -40.99
N SER A 540 -24.84 37.47 -40.71
CA SER A 540 -25.46 37.78 -39.41
C SER A 540 -26.87 38.30 -39.60
N SER A 541 -27.76 37.98 -38.66
CA SER A 541 -29.09 38.59 -38.57
C SER A 541 -29.02 40.09 -38.26
N ASP A 542 -30.13 40.78 -38.50
CA ASP A 542 -30.31 42.18 -38.15
C ASP A 542 -30.06 42.43 -36.65
N GLY A 543 -29.43 43.57 -36.33
CA GLY A 543 -29.06 43.94 -34.96
C GLY A 543 -27.67 43.48 -34.51
N LEU A 544 -26.87 42.86 -35.39
CA LEU A 544 -25.47 42.49 -35.16
C LEU A 544 -24.52 43.18 -36.16
N SER A 545 -23.34 43.57 -35.68
CA SER A 545 -22.20 43.94 -36.53
C SER A 545 -21.06 42.98 -36.24
N VAL A 546 -20.48 42.38 -37.28
CA VAL A 546 -19.40 41.39 -37.14
C VAL A 546 -18.18 41.83 -37.92
N VAL A 547 -17.04 41.94 -37.24
CA VAL A 547 -15.74 42.26 -37.83
C VAL A 547 -14.84 41.04 -37.72
N GLN A 548 -14.40 40.52 -38.86
CA GLN A 548 -13.50 39.38 -38.93
C GLN A 548 -12.03 39.83 -38.88
N SER A 549 -11.22 39.16 -38.06
CA SER A 549 -9.76 39.28 -38.14
C SER A 549 -9.22 38.44 -39.30
N PRO A 550 -8.22 38.93 -40.06
CA PRO A 550 -7.58 38.13 -41.10
C PRO A 550 -7.01 36.85 -40.49
N LEU A 551 -7.37 35.70 -41.06
CA LEU A 551 -6.80 34.42 -40.69
C LEU A 551 -5.41 34.30 -41.34
N LYS A 552 -4.36 34.27 -40.53
CA LYS A 552 -2.99 34.21 -41.03
C LYS A 552 -2.57 32.76 -41.27
N ALA A 553 -1.67 32.56 -42.22
CA ALA A 553 -1.05 31.27 -42.48
C ALA A 553 -0.55 30.62 -41.18
N GLY A 554 -0.96 29.37 -40.94
CA GLY A 554 -0.63 28.62 -39.73
C GLY A 554 -1.54 28.84 -38.52
N GLU A 555 -2.46 29.80 -38.54
CA GLU A 555 -3.47 29.95 -37.48
C GLU A 555 -4.55 28.87 -37.61
N GLN A 556 -4.98 28.31 -36.47
CA GLN A 556 -6.02 27.26 -36.39
C GLN A 556 -7.31 27.78 -35.72
N ALA A 557 -7.46 29.10 -35.62
CA ALA A 557 -8.67 29.70 -35.08
C ALA A 557 -8.99 31.02 -35.78
N LEU A 558 -10.21 31.15 -36.28
CA LEU A 558 -10.73 32.38 -36.84
C LEU A 558 -11.32 33.25 -35.73
N ARG A 559 -10.91 34.52 -35.65
CA ARG A 559 -11.41 35.47 -34.65
C ARG A 559 -12.42 36.44 -35.25
N LEU A 560 -13.58 36.53 -34.62
CA LEU A 560 -14.68 37.42 -35.00
C LEU A 560 -14.99 38.34 -33.83
N THR A 561 -15.06 39.64 -34.07
CA THR A 561 -15.56 40.60 -33.09
C THR A 561 -17.03 40.87 -33.41
N VAL A 562 -17.92 40.43 -32.52
CA VAL A 562 -19.38 40.53 -32.67
C VAL A 562 -19.88 41.64 -31.75
N THR A 563 -20.58 42.63 -32.31
CA THR A 563 -21.10 43.80 -31.60
C THR A 563 -22.62 43.84 -31.68
N GLY A 564 -23.29 43.94 -30.53
CA GLY A 564 -24.74 44.10 -30.47
C GLY A 564 -25.16 45.52 -30.83
N GLN A 565 -25.98 45.69 -31.85
CA GLN A 565 -26.48 47.00 -32.29
C GLN A 565 -27.89 47.29 -31.76
N GLN A 566 -28.75 46.27 -31.73
CA GLN A 566 -30.13 46.38 -31.26
C GLN A 566 -30.57 45.05 -30.65
N ALA A 567 -31.45 45.10 -29.65
CA ALA A 567 -31.98 43.90 -29.03
C ALA A 567 -32.75 43.06 -30.06
N SER A 568 -32.30 41.83 -30.26
CA SER A 568 -32.84 40.88 -31.22
C SER A 568 -32.46 39.45 -30.83
N VAL A 569 -33.21 38.48 -31.35
CA VAL A 569 -32.81 37.07 -31.36
C VAL A 569 -32.62 36.71 -32.82
N GLY A 570 -31.48 36.10 -33.15
CA GLY A 570 -31.16 35.75 -34.52
C GLY A 570 -29.99 34.79 -34.61
N GLU A 571 -29.31 34.80 -35.75
CA GLU A 571 -28.29 33.82 -36.09
C GLU A 571 -27.03 34.50 -36.62
N LEU A 572 -25.87 33.93 -36.27
CA LEU A 572 -24.58 34.21 -36.89
C LEU A 572 -24.08 32.92 -37.54
N ARG A 573 -23.96 32.94 -38.87
CA ARG A 573 -23.46 31.85 -39.69
C ARG A 573 -22.07 32.19 -40.18
N VAL A 574 -21.12 31.32 -39.87
CA VAL A 574 -19.73 31.45 -40.30
C VAL A 574 -19.40 30.24 -41.16
N SER A 575 -19.22 30.47 -42.46
CA SER A 575 -18.80 29.44 -43.42
C SER A 575 -17.32 29.59 -43.70
N VAL A 576 -16.55 28.53 -43.52
CA VAL A 576 -15.13 28.45 -43.92
C VAL A 576 -15.00 27.33 -44.94
N ASN A 577 -14.58 27.68 -46.16
CA ASN A 577 -14.46 26.77 -47.30
C ASN A 577 -15.72 25.92 -47.57
N GLY A 578 -16.91 26.51 -47.35
CA GLY A 578 -18.20 25.88 -47.57
C GLY A 578 -18.70 24.99 -46.43
N SER A 579 -17.94 24.86 -45.33
CA SER A 579 -18.39 24.21 -44.09
C SER A 579 -18.85 25.27 -43.10
N GLU A 580 -20.04 25.10 -42.53
CA GLU A 580 -20.70 26.14 -41.73
C GLU A 580 -20.70 25.82 -40.23
N LYS A 581 -20.54 26.88 -39.43
CA LYS A 581 -20.83 26.93 -38.01
C LYS A 581 -21.97 27.91 -37.76
N LEU A 582 -22.99 27.46 -37.04
CA LEU A 582 -24.14 28.27 -36.64
C LEU A 582 -24.05 28.67 -35.18
N TYR A 583 -24.25 29.96 -34.91
CA TYR A 583 -24.45 30.50 -33.57
C TYR A 583 -25.87 31.06 -33.46
N GLN A 584 -26.64 30.61 -32.47
CA GLN A 584 -27.88 31.25 -32.05
C GLN A 584 -27.50 32.45 -31.18
N VAL A 585 -27.82 33.65 -31.65
CA VAL A 585 -27.38 34.90 -31.03
C VAL A 585 -28.55 35.59 -30.34
N THR A 586 -28.38 35.90 -29.06
CA THR A 586 -29.31 36.74 -28.29
C THR A 586 -28.64 38.06 -27.96
N VAL A 587 -29.10 39.14 -28.59
CA VAL A 587 -28.69 40.50 -28.28
C VAL A 587 -29.60 41.05 -27.18
N ARG A 588 -29.05 41.21 -25.97
CA ARG A 588 -29.79 41.66 -24.81
C ARG A 588 -29.73 43.18 -24.69
N LYS A 589 -30.86 43.79 -24.34
CA LYS A 589 -30.88 45.19 -23.93
C LYS A 589 -30.37 45.27 -22.49
N GLN A 590 -29.44 46.19 -22.23
CA GLN A 590 -29.02 46.47 -20.87
C GLN A 590 -30.12 47.28 -20.19
N ASP A 591 -31.05 46.61 -19.52
CA ASP A 591 -31.94 47.27 -18.58
C ASP A 591 -31.13 47.44 -17.28
N LEU A 592 -30.69 48.67 -17.01
CA LEU A 592 -30.12 49.04 -15.72
C LEU A 592 -31.20 48.86 -14.66
N THR A 593 -31.26 47.69 -14.05
CA THR A 593 -31.91 47.55 -12.75
C THR A 593 -30.86 47.95 -11.72
N LEU A 594 -30.96 49.20 -11.22
CA LEU A 594 -30.30 49.58 -9.98
C LEU A 594 -30.94 48.77 -8.88
N THR A 595 -30.33 47.65 -8.50
CA THR A 595 -30.63 47.02 -7.21
C THR A 595 -29.87 47.83 -6.17
N GLU A 596 -30.53 48.84 -5.60
CA GLU A 596 -30.09 49.39 -4.32
C GLU A 596 -30.25 48.27 -3.30
N ILE A 597 -29.14 47.67 -2.88
CA ILE A 597 -29.11 46.91 -1.64
C ILE A 597 -29.15 47.98 -0.56
N PHE A 598 -30.33 48.22 0.01
CA PHE A 598 -30.41 48.89 1.31
C PHE A 598 -29.69 47.98 2.31
N TYR A 599 -28.46 48.34 2.65
CA TYR A 599 -27.75 47.74 3.77
C TYR A 599 -28.43 48.27 5.03
N ASP A 600 -29.37 47.51 5.59
CA ASP A 600 -29.87 47.75 6.95
C ASP A 600 -28.81 47.19 7.92
N PRO A 601 -28.06 48.03 8.64
CA PRO A 601 -27.03 47.58 9.57
C PRO A 601 -27.62 47.07 10.89
N SER A 602 -28.93 47.19 11.12
CA SER A 602 -29.61 46.76 12.34
C SER A 602 -30.63 45.68 12.03
N GLY A 603 -30.18 44.42 11.99
CA GLY A 603 -30.99 43.23 11.70
C GLY A 603 -32.22 43.00 12.59
N GLU A 604 -33.28 43.78 12.39
CA GLU A 604 -34.63 43.51 12.89
C GLU A 604 -35.67 43.89 11.83
N ASP A 605 -35.89 43.00 10.86
CA ASP A 605 -37.22 42.95 10.25
C ASP A 605 -37.61 41.50 9.90
N THR A 606 -38.55 41.00 10.69
CA THR A 606 -39.30 39.78 10.45
C THR A 606 -40.52 40.12 9.58
N ASN A 607 -40.63 39.49 8.41
CA ASN A 607 -41.83 39.35 7.57
C ASN A 607 -42.05 40.33 6.40
N LEU A 608 -41.18 40.30 5.38
CA LEU A 608 -41.62 40.59 4.00
C LEU A 608 -40.88 39.66 3.02
N GLU A 609 -41.62 38.68 2.48
CA GLU A 609 -41.26 37.89 1.29
C GLU A 609 -41.35 38.73 0.00
#